data_AF-A0A090Y3Q4-F1
#
_entry.id   AF-A0A090Y3Q4-F1
#
_cell.length_a   1.000
_cell.length_b   1.000
_cell.length_c   1.000
_cell.angle_alpha   90.00
_cell.angle_beta   90.00
_cell.angle_gamma   90.00
#
_symmetry.space_group_name_H-M   'P 1'
#
loop_
_entity.id
_entity.type
_entity.pdbx_description
1 polymer ?
#
loop_
_entity_poly.entity_id
_entity_poly.type
_entity_poly.pdbx_seq_one_letter_code
_entity_poly.pdbx_strand_id
1 'polypeptide(L)'
;MRSMNLKSYGDVFHNLDQARFKKYLEYFGVKVKPQEGQDIFEFVKKIVVNGLRSDQLDEFFIGYEIPQISKEFDLLRFGNNFNLDIELKNISTTEKITKQLIQNKYYLRALGKPVKSIHTLYRLKKYLYWTRTTI
;
A
#
# COMPACT_ATOMS: atom_id res chain seq x y z
N MET A 1 6.85 -2.11 13.45
CA MET A 1 6.14 -2.64 12.26
C MET A 1 7.12 -3.45 11.42
N ARG A 2 6.70 -4.56 10.84
CA ARG A 2 7.51 -5.40 9.95
C ARG A 2 6.94 -5.34 8.54
N SER A 3 7.80 -5.47 7.54
CA SER A 3 7.35 -5.65 6.17
C SER A 3 6.82 -7.08 5.96
N MET A 4 5.96 -7.26 4.96
CA MET A 4 5.37 -8.54 4.59
C MET A 4 5.23 -8.70 3.08
N ASN A 5 4.96 -9.94 2.67
CA ASN A 5 4.54 -10.24 1.32
C ASN A 5 3.02 -9.98 1.16
N LEU A 6 2.64 -9.18 0.17
CA LEU A 6 1.23 -8.87 -0.06
C LEU A 6 0.42 -10.08 -0.56
N LYS A 7 1.02 -10.99 -1.32
CA LYS A 7 0.37 -12.25 -1.69
C LYS A 7 0.08 -13.09 -0.44
N SER A 8 1.04 -13.20 0.47
CA SER A 8 0.82 -13.92 1.75
C SER A 8 -0.31 -13.29 2.56
N TYR A 9 -0.41 -11.96 2.60
CA TYR A 9 -1.57 -11.28 3.20
C TYR A 9 -2.88 -11.73 2.54
N GLY A 10 -2.95 -11.70 1.21
CA GLY A 10 -4.14 -12.12 0.46
C GLY A 10 -4.50 -13.59 0.70
N ASP A 11 -3.49 -14.47 0.75
CA ASP A 11 -3.67 -15.90 1.00
C ASP A 11 -4.22 -16.17 2.41
N VAL A 12 -3.91 -15.36 3.43
CA VAL A 12 -4.39 -15.61 4.81
C VAL A 12 -5.69 -14.90 5.16
N PHE A 13 -6.05 -13.84 4.43
CA PHE A 13 -7.17 -12.93 4.78
C PHE A 13 -8.52 -13.64 4.98
N HIS A 14 -8.82 -14.65 4.16
CA HIS A 14 -10.05 -15.46 4.28
C HIS A 14 -9.79 -16.92 4.68
N ASN A 15 -8.54 -17.37 4.70
CA ASN A 15 -8.19 -18.76 5.01
C ASN A 15 -7.89 -18.99 6.49
N LEU A 16 -7.62 -17.92 7.25
CA LEU A 16 -7.46 -17.99 8.70
C LEU A 16 -8.76 -17.59 9.41
N ASP A 17 -9.04 -18.25 10.53
CA ASP A 17 -10.03 -17.75 11.48
C ASP A 17 -9.61 -16.38 12.05
N GLN A 18 -10.57 -15.64 12.61
CA GLN A 18 -10.36 -14.28 13.09
C GLN A 18 -9.24 -14.17 14.15
N ALA A 19 -9.09 -15.18 15.02
CA ALA A 19 -8.08 -15.16 16.07
C ALA A 19 -6.66 -15.36 15.50
N ARG A 20 -6.50 -16.29 14.55
CA ARG A 20 -5.24 -16.50 13.85
C ARG A 20 -4.88 -15.33 12.95
N PHE A 21 -5.85 -14.77 12.23
CA PHE A 21 -5.64 -13.58 11.41
C PHE A 21 -5.20 -12.37 12.26
N LYS A 22 -5.82 -12.17 13.43
CA LYS A 22 -5.40 -11.13 14.37
C LYS A 22 -3.95 -11.31 14.83
N LYS A 23 -3.55 -12.53 15.23
CA LYS A 23 -2.15 -12.83 15.60
C LYS A 23 -1.18 -12.60 14.45
N TYR A 24 -1.58 -12.94 13.22
CA TYR A 24 -0.79 -12.64 12.02
C TYR A 24 -0.55 -11.14 11.89
N LEU A 25 -1.60 -10.31 11.97
CA LEU A 25 -1.46 -8.85 11.90
C LEU A 25 -0.60 -8.28 13.05
N GLU A 26 -0.79 -8.77 14.27
CA GLU A 26 -0.01 -8.39 15.45
C GLU A 26 1.49 -8.68 15.27
N TYR A 27 1.84 -9.84 14.71
CA TYR A 27 3.23 -10.20 14.42
C TYR A 27 3.94 -9.19 13.50
N PHE A 28 3.22 -8.69 12.48
CA PHE A 28 3.72 -7.64 11.59
C PHE A 28 3.54 -6.22 12.14
N GLY A 29 2.81 -6.06 13.26
CA GLY A 29 2.47 -4.76 13.82
C GLY A 29 1.55 -3.95 12.90
N VAL A 30 0.67 -4.63 12.15
CA VAL A 30 -0.30 -4.03 11.24
C VAL A 30 -1.61 -3.79 11.99
N LYS A 31 -2.18 -2.59 11.84
CA LYS A 31 -3.50 -2.25 12.36
C LYS A 31 -4.36 -1.81 11.18
N VAL A 32 -5.29 -2.66 10.75
CA VAL A 32 -6.20 -2.37 9.64
C VAL A 32 -7.64 -2.63 10.08
N LYS A 33 -8.55 -1.75 9.65
CA LYS A 33 -9.99 -1.97 9.81
C LYS A 33 -10.45 -3.07 8.85
N PRO A 34 -11.58 -3.75 9.14
CA PRO A 34 -12.09 -4.82 8.27
C PRO A 34 -12.24 -4.40 6.80
N GLN A 35 -12.77 -3.20 6.53
CA GLN A 35 -12.94 -2.70 5.17
C GLN A 35 -11.60 -2.42 4.47
N GLU A 36 -10.65 -1.80 5.17
CA GLU A 36 -9.29 -1.55 4.64
C GLU A 36 -8.61 -2.88 4.29
N GLY A 37 -8.80 -3.92 5.13
CA GLY A 37 -8.29 -5.25 4.83
C GLY A 37 -8.91 -5.89 3.60
N GLN A 38 -10.23 -5.76 3.42
CA GLN A 38 -10.91 -6.22 2.20
C GLN A 38 -10.40 -5.48 0.96
N ASP A 39 -10.18 -4.17 1.06
CA ASP A 39 -9.68 -3.34 -0.03
C ASP A 39 -8.26 -3.77 -0.46
N ILE A 40 -7.39 -4.08 0.51
CA ILE A 40 -6.06 -4.65 0.26
C ILE A 40 -6.18 -6.03 -0.41
N PHE A 41 -7.04 -6.91 0.11
CA PHE A 41 -7.25 -8.24 -0.47
C PHE A 41 -7.67 -8.18 -1.94
N GLU A 42 -8.66 -7.35 -2.28
CA GLU A 42 -9.11 -7.19 -3.66
C GLU A 42 -8.02 -6.62 -4.57
N PHE A 43 -7.22 -5.67 -4.06
CA PHE A 43 -6.06 -5.15 -4.78
C PHE A 43 -5.02 -6.24 -5.07
N VAL A 44 -4.64 -7.03 -4.05
CA VAL A 44 -3.68 -8.13 -4.17
C VAL A 44 -4.17 -9.19 -5.17
N LYS A 45 -5.42 -9.62 -5.02
CA LYS A 45 -6.04 -10.57 -5.95
C LYS A 45 -5.95 -10.08 -7.39
N LYS A 46 -6.25 -8.80 -7.62
CA LYS A 46 -6.21 -8.19 -8.95
C LYS A 46 -4.79 -8.17 -9.52
N ILE A 47 -3.79 -7.73 -8.77
CA ILE A 47 -2.42 -7.63 -9.32
C ILE A 47 -1.79 -9.00 -9.56
N VAL A 48 -2.10 -10.00 -8.73
CA VAL A 48 -1.67 -11.40 -8.93
C VAL A 48 -2.30 -11.99 -10.19
N VAL A 49 -3.61 -11.77 -10.41
CA VAL A 49 -4.29 -12.20 -11.66
C VAL A 49 -3.69 -11.52 -12.90
N ASN A 50 -3.18 -10.30 -12.77
CA ASN A 50 -2.48 -9.59 -13.85
C ASN A 50 -0.99 -9.98 -13.99
N GLY A 51 -0.55 -11.06 -13.33
CA GLY A 51 0.75 -11.69 -13.55
C GLY A 51 1.87 -11.23 -12.62
N LEU A 52 1.59 -10.43 -11.58
CA LEU A 52 2.62 -10.13 -10.57
C LEU A 52 2.92 -11.39 -9.76
N ARG A 53 4.20 -11.73 -9.68
CA ARG A 53 4.69 -12.89 -8.93
C ARG A 53 4.89 -12.56 -7.46
N SER A 54 4.93 -13.61 -6.63
CA SER A 54 5.10 -13.48 -5.18
C SER A 54 6.36 -12.70 -4.79
N ASP A 55 7.49 -12.96 -5.44
CA ASP A 55 8.78 -12.29 -5.19
C ASP A 55 8.75 -10.78 -5.48
N GLN A 56 7.82 -10.33 -6.32
CA GLN A 56 7.63 -8.92 -6.64
C GLN A 56 6.74 -8.19 -5.62
N LEU A 57 6.12 -8.94 -4.72
CA LEU A 57 5.15 -8.48 -3.72
C LEU A 57 5.71 -8.51 -2.29
N ASP A 58 7.02 -8.71 -2.14
CA ASP A 58 7.74 -8.64 -0.87
C ASP A 58 8.02 -7.21 -0.40
N GLU A 59 8.37 -7.10 0.88
CA GLU A 59 8.85 -5.90 1.56
C GLU A 59 7.83 -4.76 1.72
N PHE A 60 6.53 -5.06 1.71
CA PHE A 60 5.49 -4.06 1.91
C PHE A 60 5.13 -3.86 3.39
N PHE A 61 4.97 -2.61 3.76
CA PHE A 61 4.38 -2.16 5.01
C PHE A 61 2.91 -1.78 4.74
N ILE A 62 1.97 -2.33 5.53
CA ILE A 62 0.52 -2.06 5.42
C ILE A 62 0.08 -1.10 6.54
N GLY A 63 -0.46 0.07 6.18
CA GLY A 63 -0.84 1.10 7.16
C GLY A 63 0.39 1.70 7.84
N TYR A 64 1.40 2.07 7.06
CA TYR A 64 2.65 2.61 7.59
C TYR A 64 2.42 4.04 8.09
N GLU A 65 2.58 4.26 9.38
CA GLU A 65 2.48 5.58 10.01
C GLU A 65 3.88 6.19 10.22
N ILE A 66 4.08 7.44 9.81
CA ILE A 66 5.26 8.21 10.22
C ILE A 66 4.97 8.81 11.60
N PRO A 67 5.75 8.44 12.63
CA PRO A 67 5.59 9.00 13.97
C PRO A 67 5.67 10.53 13.95
N GLN A 68 4.92 11.19 14.84
CA GLN A 68 4.96 12.64 15.09
C GLN A 68 4.32 13.55 14.02
N ILE A 69 3.91 13.02 12.86
CA ILE A 69 3.26 13.82 11.80
C ILE A 69 1.90 13.28 11.35
N SER A 70 1.34 12.30 12.07
CA SER A 70 0.01 11.70 11.85
C SER A 70 -0.27 11.33 10.38
N LYS A 71 0.78 10.97 9.64
CA LYS A 71 0.71 10.62 8.22
C LYS A 71 0.77 9.11 8.09
N GLU A 72 -0.26 8.54 7.49
CA GLU A 72 -0.37 7.13 7.18
C GLU A 72 -0.31 6.88 5.66
N PHE A 73 0.30 5.76 5.27
CA PHE A 73 0.35 5.24 3.91
C PHE A 73 -0.32 3.87 3.88
N ASP A 74 -1.26 3.67 2.95
CA ASP A 74 -2.00 2.41 2.83
C ASP A 74 -1.04 1.22 2.59
N LEU A 75 -0.19 1.32 1.56
CA LEU A 75 0.89 0.37 1.28
C LEU A 75 2.18 1.11 0.91
N LEU A 76 3.27 0.82 1.62
CA LEU A 76 4.58 1.43 1.37
C LEU A 76 5.65 0.35 1.26
N ARG A 77 6.51 0.42 0.25
CA ARG A 77 7.71 -0.44 0.15
C ARG A 77 8.95 0.42 0.00
N PHE A 78 9.95 0.16 0.83
CA PHE A 78 11.28 0.77 0.69
C PHE A 78 12.14 -0.11 -0.20
N GLY A 79 12.43 0.36 -1.42
CA GLY A 79 13.29 -0.36 -2.35
C GLY A 79 14.72 0.16 -2.36
N ASN A 80 15.61 -0.62 -2.97
CA ASN A 80 16.99 -0.18 -3.22
C ASN A 80 17.06 0.91 -4.30
N ASN A 81 16.20 0.83 -5.32
CA ASN A 81 16.14 1.77 -6.43
C ASN A 81 15.11 2.90 -6.25
N PHE A 82 13.94 2.59 -5.69
CA PHE A 82 12.89 3.56 -5.40
C PHE A 82 12.01 3.09 -4.25
N ASN A 83 11.43 4.04 -3.53
CA ASN A 83 10.33 3.79 -2.62
C ASN A 83 9.02 3.74 -3.43
N LEU A 84 8.17 2.76 -3.13
CA LEU A 84 6.88 2.57 -3.79
C LEU A 84 5.77 2.87 -2.78
N ASP A 85 4.97 3.88 -3.10
CA ASP A 85 3.79 4.29 -2.35
C ASP A 85 2.54 3.90 -3.14
N ILE A 86 1.64 3.12 -2.55
CA ILE A 86 0.38 2.72 -3.17
C ILE A 86 -0.76 3.11 -2.23
N GLU A 87 -1.63 3.99 -2.74
CA GLU A 87 -2.83 4.44 -2.03
C GLU A 87 -4.07 3.74 -2.63
N LEU A 88 -4.85 3.11 -1.76
CA LEU A 88 -6.07 2.39 -2.07
C LEU A 88 -7.26 3.31 -1.76
N LYS A 89 -8.05 3.67 -2.77
CA LYS A 89 -9.20 4.55 -2.58
C LYS A 89 -10.44 4.03 -3.30
N ASN A 90 -11.54 3.97 -2.57
CA ASN A 90 -12.87 3.60 -3.11
C ASN A 90 -13.41 4.68 -4.08
N ILE A 91 -13.45 5.94 -3.64
CA ILE A 91 -13.92 7.11 -4.40
C ILE A 91 -13.11 8.33 -3.96
N SER A 92 -12.64 9.15 -4.91
CA SER A 92 -11.99 10.43 -4.63
C SER A 92 -12.08 11.38 -5.84
N THR A 93 -11.86 12.67 -5.62
CA THR A 93 -11.76 13.65 -6.71
C THR A 93 -10.32 13.80 -7.17
N THR A 94 -10.12 14.26 -8.40
CA THR A 94 -8.77 14.52 -8.94
C THR A 94 -8.00 15.52 -8.07
N GLU A 95 -8.64 16.56 -7.52
CA GLU A 95 -7.92 17.51 -6.65
C GLU A 95 -7.47 16.86 -5.34
N LYS A 96 -8.33 16.05 -4.71
CA LYS A 96 -7.98 15.32 -3.48
C LYS A 96 -6.81 14.38 -3.70
N ILE A 97 -6.85 13.61 -4.79
CA ILE A 97 -5.75 12.72 -5.19
C ILE A 97 -4.46 13.52 -5.42
N THR A 98 -4.54 14.64 -6.13
CA THR A 98 -3.35 15.46 -6.42
C THR A 98 -2.74 16.05 -5.17
N LYS A 99 -3.56 16.57 -4.24
CA LYS A 99 -3.08 17.10 -2.96
C LYS A 99 -2.40 16.02 -2.13
N GLN A 100 -2.99 14.82 -2.05
CA GLN A 100 -2.41 13.68 -1.36
C GLN A 100 -1.05 13.30 -1.96
N LEU A 101 -0.98 13.14 -3.29
CA LEU A 101 0.26 12.81 -4.01
C LEU A 101 1.39 13.80 -3.71
N ILE A 102 1.09 15.10 -3.69
CA ILE A 102 2.07 16.15 -3.40
C ILE A 102 2.58 16.01 -1.95
N GLN A 103 1.67 15.80 -0.98
CA GLN A 103 2.04 15.61 0.42
C GLN A 103 2.87 14.34 0.64
N ASN A 104 2.42 13.20 0.09
CA ASN A 104 3.16 11.94 0.16
C ASN A 104 4.57 12.08 -0.40
N LYS A 105 4.70 12.72 -1.57
CA LYS A 105 6.00 13.00 -2.18
C LYS A 105 6.90 13.84 -1.28
N TYR A 106 6.35 14.85 -0.62
CA TYR A 106 7.11 15.68 0.32
C TYR A 106 7.71 14.84 1.46
N TYR A 107 6.89 14.00 2.10
CA TYR A 107 7.36 13.12 3.17
C TYR A 107 8.40 12.11 2.70
N LEU A 108 8.15 11.43 1.58
CA LEU A 108 9.02 10.37 1.09
C LEU A 108 10.32 10.90 0.46
N ARG A 109 10.34 12.15 -0.03
CA ARG A 109 11.56 12.81 -0.50
C ARG A 109 12.60 12.97 0.61
N ALA A 110 12.17 13.14 1.86
CA ALA A 110 13.08 13.24 3.00
C ALA A 110 13.95 11.98 3.20
N LEU A 111 13.55 10.85 2.60
CA LEU A 111 14.27 9.57 2.66
C LEU A 111 15.42 9.46 1.64
N GLY A 112 15.64 10.48 0.80
CA GLY A 112 16.78 10.55 -0.11
C GLY A 112 16.75 9.57 -1.30
N LYS A 113 15.64 8.86 -1.53
CA LYS A 113 15.47 7.93 -2.64
C LYS A 113 14.36 8.40 -3.60
N PRO A 114 14.42 8.03 -4.89
CA PRO A 114 13.31 8.23 -5.82
C PRO A 114 12.02 7.61 -5.30
N VAL A 115 10.88 8.23 -5.60
CA VAL A 115 9.55 7.76 -5.15
C VAL A 115 8.67 7.51 -6.36
N LYS A 116 8.04 6.34 -6.41
CA LYS A 116 6.95 6.05 -7.34
C LYS A 116 5.66 5.96 -6.54
N SER A 117 4.68 6.80 -6.85
CA SER A 117 3.36 6.79 -6.21
C SER A 117 2.30 6.30 -7.19
N ILE A 118 1.53 5.32 -6.75
CA ILE A 118 0.39 4.74 -7.46
C ILE A 118 -0.86 5.06 -6.65
N HIS A 119 -1.89 5.61 -7.29
CA HIS A 119 -3.21 5.70 -6.67
C HIS A 119 -4.17 4.80 -7.43
N THR A 120 -4.76 3.84 -6.72
CA THR A 120 -5.72 2.92 -7.30
C THR A 120 -7.14 3.37 -6.95
N LEU A 121 -7.93 3.64 -8.00
CA LEU A 121 -9.38 3.82 -7.89
C LEU A 121 -10.03 2.53 -8.38
N TYR A 122 -10.06 1.50 -7.54
CA TYR A 122 -10.47 0.16 -7.97
C TYR A 122 -11.97 0.09 -8.30
N ARG A 123 -12.83 0.91 -7.67
CA ARG A 123 -14.27 0.98 -8.00
C ARG A 123 -14.56 1.67 -9.34
N LEU A 124 -13.63 2.47 -9.86
CA LEU A 124 -13.76 3.17 -11.16
C LEU A 124 -12.96 2.52 -12.30
N LYS A 125 -12.30 1.36 -12.06
CA LYS A 125 -11.37 0.71 -13.02
C LYS A 125 -10.30 1.65 -13.61
N LYS A 126 -9.95 2.75 -12.92
CA LYS A 126 -9.00 3.75 -13.42
C LYS A 126 -7.74 3.73 -12.56
N TYR A 127 -6.59 3.51 -13.20
CA TYR A 127 -5.29 3.71 -12.58
C TYR A 127 -4.85 5.14 -12.91
N LEU A 128 -4.51 5.93 -11.89
CA LEU A 128 -3.83 7.21 -12.09
C LEU A 128 -2.36 7.02 -11.71
N TYR A 129 -1.51 6.98 -12.73
CA TYR A 129 -0.07 6.93 -12.54
C TYR A 129 0.45 8.36 -12.50
N TRP A 130 1.08 8.76 -11.40
CA TRP A 130 1.91 9.96 -11.39
C TRP A 130 3.37 9.53 -11.50
N THR A 131 3.85 9.40 -12.74
CA THR A 131 5.28 9.29 -13.01
C THR A 131 5.75 10.61 -13.58
N ARG A 132 6.37 11.46 -12.75
CA ARG A 132 7.37 12.40 -13.25
C ARG A 132 8.71 12.10 -12.60
N THR A 133 9.46 11.29 -13.32
CA THR A 133 10.91 11.13 -13.20
C THR A 133 11.55 12.45 -13.57
N THR A 134 12.16 13.15 -12.61
CA THR A 134 13.42 13.90 -12.77
C THR A 134 13.92 14.31 -11.39
N ILE A 135 15.04 13.72 -10.97
CA ILE A 135 16.24 14.52 -10.75
C ILE A 135 17.27 13.93 -11.70
#